data_AF-A0A843S5T8-F1
#
_entry.id   AF-A0A843S5T8-F1
#
_cell.length_a   1.000
_cell.length_b   1.000
_cell.length_c   1.000
_cell.angle_alpha   90.00
_cell.angle_beta   90.00
_cell.angle_gamma   90.00
#
_symmetry.space_group_name_H-M   'P 1'
#
loop_
_entity.id
_entity.type
_entity.pdbx_description
1 polymer ?
#
loop_
_entity_poly.entity_id
_entity_poly.type
_entity_poly.pdbx_seq_one_letter_code
_entity_poly.pdbx_strand_id
1 'polypeptide(L)'
;MPWLDSANQELPFQSGSATSRDAAVGAARFVGKQGEAVLHFIRWTGNHGCTQKEASASLTIARASVAARFNALELRGDIRKTDERREACAVYVASQQEATHDF
;
A
#
# COMPACT_ATOMS: atom_id res chain seq x y z
N MET A 1 42.32 -0.71 39.67
CA MET A 1 41.06 -1.13 40.32
C MET A 1 39.93 -0.30 39.75
N PRO A 2 39.06 -0.88 38.91
CA PRO A 2 37.97 -0.17 38.26
C PRO A 2 36.80 -0.05 39.22
N TRP A 3 36.20 1.13 39.35
CA TRP A 3 34.89 1.28 39.99
C TRP A 3 33.95 1.90 38.96
N LEU A 4 32.90 1.13 38.68
CA LEU A 4 31.93 1.36 37.63
C LEU A 4 31.19 2.69 37.83
N ASP A 5 31.01 3.35 36.68
CA ASP A 5 30.12 4.48 36.46
C ASP A 5 28.68 4.12 36.87
N SER A 6 28.18 4.80 37.90
CA SER A 6 26.83 4.60 38.44
C SER A 6 25.76 5.45 37.73
N ALA A 7 26.11 6.12 36.61
CA ALA A 7 25.15 6.90 35.83
C ALA A 7 24.40 6.09 34.74
N ASN A 8 24.63 4.77 34.67
CA ASN A 8 24.08 3.90 33.61
C ASN A 8 22.89 3.02 34.05
N GLN A 9 22.28 3.29 35.19
CA GLN A 9 21.07 2.59 35.61
C GLN A 9 19.83 3.41 35.26
N GLU A 10 19.01 2.83 34.39
CA GLU A 10 17.64 3.23 34.03
C GLU A 10 17.48 4.31 32.96
N LEU A 11 17.86 3.96 31.73
CA LEU A 11 17.18 4.50 30.55
C LEU A 11 16.04 3.54 30.13
N PRO A 12 14.76 3.98 30.08
CA PRO A 12 13.60 3.12 29.79
C PRO A 12 13.47 2.76 28.29
N PHE A 13 14.58 2.70 27.55
CA PHE A 13 14.57 2.66 26.09
C PHE A 13 14.84 1.27 25.50
N GLN A 14 14.71 0.20 26.30
CA GLN A 14 14.75 -1.16 25.78
C GLN A 14 13.34 -1.73 25.58
N SER A 15 12.47 -0.97 24.89
CA SER A 15 11.23 -1.47 24.27
C SER A 15 11.49 -1.99 22.84
N GLY A 16 12.69 -2.54 22.62
CA GLY A 16 13.04 -3.22 21.38
C GLY A 16 12.62 -4.68 21.48
N SER A 17 11.55 -5.07 20.79
CA SER A 17 11.50 -6.27 19.92
C SER A 17 10.09 -6.85 19.72
N ALA A 18 9.20 -6.79 20.72
CA ALA A 18 7.83 -7.31 20.54
C ALA A 18 6.93 -6.30 19.78
N THR A 19 6.95 -5.04 20.20
CA THR A 19 6.07 -3.99 19.67
C THR A 19 6.38 -3.62 18.22
N SER A 20 7.65 -3.64 17.80
CA SER A 20 8.06 -3.35 16.42
C SER A 20 7.71 -4.50 15.46
N ARG A 21 7.88 -5.75 15.89
CA ARG A 21 7.51 -6.94 15.11
C ARG A 21 6.01 -7.04 14.93
N ASP A 22 5.23 -6.89 16.01
CA ASP A 22 3.77 -6.94 15.95
C ASP A 22 3.18 -5.75 15.20
N ALA A 23 3.77 -4.55 15.34
CA ALA A 23 3.39 -3.39 14.53
C ALA A 23 3.74 -3.61 13.05
N ALA A 24 4.88 -4.22 12.72
CA ALA A 24 5.24 -4.53 11.33
C ALA A 24 4.30 -5.59 10.71
N VAL A 25 3.93 -6.61 11.48
CA VAL A 25 2.97 -7.64 11.04
C VAL A 25 1.57 -7.05 10.89
N GLY A 26 1.13 -6.22 11.83
CA GLY A 26 -0.13 -5.49 11.75
C GLY A 26 -0.18 -4.51 10.57
N ALA A 27 0.91 -3.77 10.35
CA ALA A 27 1.08 -2.87 9.23
C ALA A 27 1.04 -3.63 7.90
N ALA A 28 1.70 -4.79 7.80
CA ALA A 28 1.68 -5.61 6.59
C ALA A 28 0.25 -6.10 6.24
N ARG A 29 -0.52 -6.56 7.22
CA ARG A 29 -1.93 -6.96 7.01
C ARG A 29 -2.81 -5.79 6.61
N PHE A 30 -2.64 -4.63 7.23
CA PHE A 30 -3.39 -3.42 6.90
C PHE A 30 -3.04 -2.87 5.51
N VAL A 31 -1.76 -2.90 5.15
CA VAL A 31 -1.26 -2.55 3.81
C VAL A 31 -1.83 -3.50 2.76
N GLY A 32 -1.92 -4.80 3.05
CA GLY A 32 -2.58 -5.79 2.20
C GLY A 32 -4.04 -5.44 1.93
N LYS A 33 -4.83 -5.18 2.99
CA LYS A 33 -6.24 -4.77 2.88
C LYS A 33 -6.43 -3.47 2.10
N GLN A 34 -5.52 -2.50 2.26
CA GLN A 34 -5.56 -1.26 1.49
C GLN A 34 -5.26 -1.50 0.00
N GLY A 35 -4.31 -2.38 -0.32
CA GLY A 35 -4.02 -2.76 -1.70
C GLY A 35 -5.23 -3.43 -2.37
N GLU A 36 -5.89 -4.34 -1.66
CA GLU A 36 -7.12 -4.99 -2.12
C GLU A 36 -8.27 -3.99 -2.33
N ALA A 37 -8.45 -3.03 -1.42
CA ALA A 37 -9.47 -1.99 -1.57
C ALA A 37 -9.22 -1.11 -2.80
N VAL A 38 -7.95 -0.75 -3.06
CA VAL A 38 -7.56 0.00 -4.27
C VAL A 38 -7.85 -0.81 -5.53
N LEU A 39 -7.47 -2.09 -5.56
CA LEU A 39 -7.73 -2.97 -6.70
C LEU A 39 -9.24 -3.15 -6.95
N HIS A 40 -10.02 -3.36 -5.88
CA HIS A 40 -11.48 -3.47 -5.97
C HIS A 40 -12.11 -2.20 -6.54
N PHE A 41 -11.66 -1.02 -6.09
CA PHE A 41 -12.13 0.25 -6.63
C PHE A 41 -11.82 0.40 -8.13
N ILE A 42 -10.60 0.06 -8.56
CA ILE A 42 -10.21 0.10 -9.98
C ILE A 42 -11.03 -0.90 -10.82
N ARG A 43 -11.37 -2.07 -10.26
CA ARG A 43 -12.26 -3.04 -10.93
C ARG A 43 -13.68 -2.51 -11.05
N TRP A 44 -14.18 -1.84 -10.01
CA TRP A 44 -15.52 -1.26 -10.00
C TRP A 44 -15.69 -0.13 -11.03
N THR A 45 -14.64 0.65 -11.31
CA THR A 45 -14.67 1.67 -12.38
C THR A 45 -14.63 1.08 -13.79
N GLY A 46 -14.30 -0.21 -13.92
CA GLY A 46 -14.31 -0.93 -15.19
C GLY A 46 -13.39 -0.31 -16.24
N ASN A 47 -13.85 -0.26 -17.50
CA ASN A 47 -13.07 0.27 -18.62
C ASN A 47 -12.86 1.79 -18.56
N HIS A 48 -13.66 2.50 -17.75
CA HIS A 48 -13.44 3.93 -17.53
C HIS A 48 -12.18 4.18 -16.68
N GLY A 49 -11.83 3.21 -15.83
CA GLY A 49 -10.67 3.29 -14.96
C GLY A 49 -10.73 4.44 -13.96
N CYS A 50 -9.60 4.69 -13.31
CA CYS A 50 -9.43 5.86 -12.44
C CYS A 50 -7.99 6.33 -12.39
N THR A 51 -7.83 7.60 -12.04
CA THR A 51 -6.55 8.19 -11.66
C THR A 51 -6.24 7.93 -10.19
N GLN A 52 -4.97 8.08 -9.80
CA GLN A 52 -4.57 8.04 -8.39
C GLN A 52 -5.26 9.14 -7.55
N LYS A 53 -5.61 10.28 -8.16
CA LYS A 53 -6.31 11.38 -7.49
C LYS A 53 -7.74 10.98 -7.14
N GLU A 54 -8.45 10.37 -8.09
CA GLU A 54 -9.82 9.87 -7.89
C GLU A 54 -9.85 8.75 -6.85
N ALA A 55 -8.94 7.78 -6.94
CA ALA A 55 -8.84 6.72 -5.93
C ALA A 55 -8.54 7.26 -4.52
N SER A 56 -7.67 8.27 -4.41
CA SER A 56 -7.37 8.94 -3.14
C SER A 56 -8.60 9.62 -2.54
N ALA A 57 -9.38 10.33 -3.37
CA ALA A 57 -10.61 10.98 -2.94
C ALA A 57 -11.69 9.97 -2.54
N SER A 58 -11.93 8.95 -3.38
CA SER A 58 -13.00 7.96 -3.14
C SER A 58 -12.73 7.05 -1.95
N LEU A 59 -11.48 6.64 -1.73
CA LEU A 59 -11.11 5.74 -0.63
C LEU A 59 -10.75 6.47 0.66
N THR A 60 -10.70 7.81 0.65
CA THR A 60 -10.20 8.63 1.77
C THR A 60 -8.80 8.19 2.22
N ILE A 61 -7.95 7.80 1.27
CA ILE A 61 -6.57 7.37 1.51
C ILE A 61 -5.63 8.47 1.05
N ALA A 62 -4.60 8.77 1.85
CA ALA A 62 -3.56 9.74 1.49
C ALA A 62 -2.91 9.40 0.13
N ARG A 63 -2.68 10.42 -0.71
CA ARG A 63 -2.17 10.25 -2.07
C ARG A 63 -0.85 9.48 -2.14
N ALA A 64 0.07 9.73 -1.21
CA ALA A 64 1.35 9.01 -1.14
C ALA A 64 1.16 7.50 -0.89
N SER A 65 0.16 7.14 -0.07
CA SER A 65 -0.21 5.74 0.17
C SER A 65 -0.78 5.13 -1.11
N VAL A 66 -1.75 5.79 -1.75
CA VAL A 66 -2.36 5.33 -3.01
C VAL A 66 -1.30 5.11 -4.10
N ALA A 67 -0.38 6.05 -4.29
CA ALA A 67 0.68 5.93 -5.29
C ALA A 67 1.55 4.68 -5.07
N ALA A 68 1.94 4.39 -3.82
CA ALA A 68 2.69 3.17 -3.51
C ALA A 68 1.90 1.89 -3.83
N ARG A 69 0.58 1.89 -3.63
CA ARG A 69 -0.26 0.71 -3.94
C ARG A 69 -0.48 0.56 -5.43
N PHE A 70 -0.70 1.65 -6.17
CA PHE A 70 -0.77 1.63 -7.63
C PHE A 70 0.52 1.07 -8.23
N ASN A 71 1.68 1.54 -7.77
CA ASN A 71 2.97 1.03 -8.25
C ASN A 71 3.12 -0.48 -7.96
N ALA A 72 2.70 -0.94 -6.77
CA ALA A 72 2.75 -2.36 -6.41
C ALA A 72 1.79 -3.22 -7.26
N LEU A 73 0.59 -2.72 -7.54
CA LEU A 73 -0.41 -3.40 -8.38
C LEU A 73 0.01 -3.41 -9.86
N GLU A 74 0.60 -2.32 -10.35
CA GLU A 74 1.14 -2.22 -11.71
C GLU A 74 2.32 -3.19 -11.89
N LEU A 75 3.23 -3.28 -10.91
CA LEU A 75 4.35 -4.21 -10.93
C LEU A 75 3.91 -5.67 -10.95
N ARG A 76 2.78 -6.00 -10.31
CA ARG A 76 2.17 -7.34 -10.31
C ARG A 76 1.37 -7.63 -11.58
N GLY A 77 1.13 -6.63 -12.41
CA GLY A 77 0.30 -6.74 -13.61
C GLY A 77 -1.20 -6.76 -13.33
N ASP A 78 -1.66 -6.47 -12.11
CA ASP A 78 -3.09 -6.46 -11.75
C ASP A 78 -3.83 -5.24 -12.33
N ILE A 79 -3.08 -4.16 -12.60
CA ILE A 79 -3.58 -2.94 -13.23
C ILE A 79 -2.59 -2.49 -14.31
N ARG A 80 -3.08 -1.70 -15.27
CA ARG A 80 -2.25 -1.11 -16.32
C ARG A 80 -2.60 0.35 -16.55
N LYS A 81 -1.59 1.14 -16.95
CA LYS A 81 -1.80 2.50 -17.44
C LYS A 81 -2.50 2.45 -18.80
N THR A 82 -3.40 3.39 -19.02
CA THR A 82 -3.97 3.68 -20.34
C THR A 82 -3.28 4.90 -20.94
N ASP A 83 -3.51 5.15 -22.23
CA ASP A 83 -3.06 6.38 -22.90
C ASP A 83 -3.89 7.62 -22.48
N GLU A 84 -5.04 7.42 -21.85
CA GLU A 84 -5.90 8.49 -21.35
C GLU A 84 -5.29 9.25 -20.16
N ARG A 85 -5.51 10.57 -20.16
CA ARG A 85 -5.15 11.49 -19.08
C ARG A 85 -6.39 12.25 -18.60
N ARG A 86 -6.60 12.28 -17.28
CA ARG A 86 -7.60 13.14 -16.62
C ARG A 86 -6.91 14.09 -15.67
N GLU A 87 -7.11 15.39 -15.84
CA GLU A 87 -6.43 16.43 -15.04
C GLU A 87 -4.90 16.24 -14.98
N ALA A 88 -4.28 15.95 -16.13
CA ALA A 88 -2.86 15.60 -16.29
C ALA A 88 -2.40 14.30 -15.56
N CYS A 89 -3.29 13.59 -14.87
CA CYS A 89 -3.01 12.31 -14.23
C CYS A 89 -3.28 11.14 -15.18
N ALA A 90 -2.41 10.13 -15.15
CA ALA A 90 -2.61 8.87 -15.90
C ALA A 90 -3.82 8.10 -15.35
N VAL A 91 -4.64 7.59 -16.27
CA VAL A 91 -5.76 6.70 -15.94
C VAL A 91 -5.24 5.26 -15.91
N TYR A 92 -5.73 4.49 -14.94
CA TYR A 92 -5.41 3.09 -14.76
C TYR A 92 -6.68 2.25 -14.82
N VAL A 93 -6.58 1.08 -15.44
CA VAL A 93 -7.65 0.10 -15.53
C VAL A 93 -7.17 -1.23 -14.96
N ALA A 94 -8.10 -2.05 -14.47
CA ALA A 94 -7.78 -3.40 -14.06
C ALA A 94 -7.33 -4.21 -15.28
N SER A 95 -6.26 -4.98 -15.14
CA SER A 95 -5.88 -5.95 -16.16
C SER A 95 -6.94 -7.05 -16.17
N GLN A 96 -7.42 -7.41 -17.36
CA GLN A 96 -8.19 -8.64 -17.51
C GLN A 96 -7.21 -9.78 -17.34
N GLN A 97 -7.02 -10.24 -16.10
CA GLN A 97 -6.48 -11.57 -15.89
C GLN A 97 -7.56 -12.51 -16.42
N GLU A 98 -7.37 -12.98 -17.67
CA GLU A 98 -8.13 -14.11 -18.20
C GLU A 98 -8.09 -15.19 -17.12
N ALA A 99 -9.25 -15.46 -16.53
CA ALA A 99 -9.38 -16.59 -15.64
C ALA A 99 -9.13 -17.83 -16.51
N THR A 100 -7.91 -18.34 -16.50
CA THR A 100 -7.60 -19.68 -16.99
C THR A 100 -8.31 -20.65 -16.07
N HIS A 101 -9.62 -20.82 -16.29
CA HIS A 101 -10.37 -22.01 -15.92
C HIS A 101 -9.91 -23.09 -16.89
N ASP A 102 -8.78 -23.73 -16.58
CA ASP A 102 -8.50 -25.05 -17.10
C ASP A 102 -9.44 -26.02 -16.35
N PHE A 103 -10.31 -26.65 -17.13
CA PHE A 103 -11.27 -27.68 -16.74
C PHE A 103 -10.60 -28.98 -16.31
#